data_AF-A0A2S9HMM0-F1
#
_entry.id   AF-A0A2S9HMM0-F1
#
_cell.length_a   1.000
_cell.length_b   1.000
_cell.length_c   1.000
_cell.angle_alpha   90.00
_cell.angle_beta   90.00
_cell.angle_gamma   90.00
#
_symmetry.space_group_name_H-M   'P 1'
#
loop_
_entity.id
_entity.type
_entity.pdbx_description
1 polymer ?
#
loop_
_entity_poly.entity_id
_entity_poly.type
_entity_poly.pdbx_seq_one_letter_code
_entity_poly.pdbx_strand_id
1 'polypeptide(L)'
;MIKIEIPNCSLSIPVSEIHQVSSDSGFYFMRDSNGKIVYTGESLNLRKRLTKHMAGKSSTTKRFYHVFHSVDVFYCDRKDRKIYEMYAINLYNPIGNVEGNESVSKVELKKRREDWIRSL
;
A
#
# COMPACT_ATOMS: atom_id res chain seq x y z
N MET A 1 -9.40 8.76 16.63
CA MET A 1 -8.09 8.63 15.98
C MET A 1 -7.36 9.95 16.09
N ILE A 2 -6.12 9.95 16.58
CA ILE A 2 -5.27 11.15 16.60
C ILE A 2 -4.98 11.53 15.15
N LYS A 3 -5.10 12.82 14.80
CA LYS A 3 -4.69 13.31 13.50
C LYS A 3 -3.17 13.48 13.49
N ILE A 4 -2.49 12.77 12.61
CA ILE A 4 -1.07 12.96 12.33
C ILE A 4 -0.91 13.49 10.91
N GLU A 5 0.12 14.29 10.68
CA GLU A 5 0.45 14.77 9.35
C GLU A 5 1.24 13.68 8.60
N ILE A 6 0.74 13.29 7.42
CA ILE A 6 1.46 12.40 6.52
C ILE A 6 2.55 13.24 5.83
N PRO A 7 3.81 12.78 5.77
CA PRO A 7 4.86 13.53 5.10
C PRO A 7 4.55 13.73 3.62
N ASN A 8 5.19 14.72 3.01
CA ASN A 8 5.05 14.94 1.57
C ASN A 8 5.51 13.71 0.79
N CYS A 9 4.79 13.43 -0.30
CA CYS A 9 5.15 12.35 -1.23
C CYS A 9 6.57 12.59 -1.75
N SER A 10 7.45 11.61 -1.54
CA SER A 10 8.84 11.69 -1.96
C SER A 10 9.01 11.36 -3.44
N LEU A 11 8.17 10.46 -3.96
CA LEU A 11 8.21 10.00 -5.35
C LEU A 11 6.84 9.45 -5.74
N SER A 12 6.32 9.85 -6.90
CA SER A 12 5.12 9.26 -7.51
C SER A 12 5.46 8.80 -8.92
N ILE A 13 5.41 7.49 -9.16
CA ILE A 13 5.89 6.89 -10.41
C ILE A 13 4.98 5.75 -10.88
N PRO A 14 4.95 5.46 -12.19
CA PRO A 14 4.37 4.22 -12.71
C PRO A 14 5.05 2.98 -12.13
N VAL A 15 4.33 1.87 -12.03
CA VAL A 15 4.92 0.60 -11.53
C VAL A 15 6.04 0.06 -12.43
N SER A 16 6.05 0.41 -13.72
CA SER A 16 7.14 0.09 -14.66
C SER A 16 8.46 0.74 -14.27
N GLU A 17 8.42 1.79 -13.45
CA GLU A 17 9.58 2.59 -13.04
C GLU A 17 10.04 2.30 -11.61
N ILE A 18 9.55 1.23 -10.96
CA ILE A 18 9.90 0.86 -9.57
C ILE A 18 11.40 0.66 -9.35
N HIS A 19 12.18 0.46 -10.40
CA HIS A 19 13.64 0.43 -10.33
C HIS A 19 14.26 1.74 -9.83
N GLN A 20 13.57 2.88 -9.93
CA GLN A 20 13.98 4.19 -9.44
C GLN A 20 13.78 4.36 -7.92
N VAL A 21 12.98 3.51 -7.28
CA VAL A 21 12.74 3.59 -5.83
C VAL A 21 14.03 3.20 -5.08
N SER A 22 14.42 4.02 -4.10
CA SER A 22 15.58 3.72 -3.26
C SER A 22 15.30 2.52 -2.32
N SER A 23 16.36 2.00 -1.70
CA SER A 23 16.23 0.90 -0.74
C SER A 23 15.94 1.37 0.68
N ASP A 24 15.55 2.63 0.87
CA ASP A 24 15.32 3.22 2.18
C ASP A 24 14.03 2.70 2.84
N SER A 25 13.91 3.02 4.13
CA SER A 25 12.71 2.77 4.92
C SER A 25 11.59 3.74 4.53
N GLY A 26 10.35 3.27 4.61
CA GLY A 26 9.19 4.11 4.41
C GLY A 26 7.89 3.33 4.26
N PHE A 27 6.88 4.03 3.75
CA PHE A 27 5.59 3.46 3.39
C PHE A 27 5.18 3.94 1.99
N TYR A 28 4.14 3.33 1.43
CA TYR A 28 3.74 3.59 0.06
C TYR A 28 2.24 3.38 -0.16
N PHE A 29 1.71 4.05 -1.18
CA PHE A 29 0.37 3.82 -1.71
C PHE A 29 0.46 3.20 -3.09
N MET A 30 -0.15 2.04 -3.26
CA MET A 30 -0.40 1.46 -4.59
C MET A 30 -1.73 1.99 -5.11
N ARG A 31 -1.71 2.51 -6.35
CA ARG A 31 -2.87 3.06 -7.01
C ARG A 31 -3.26 2.24 -8.23
N ASP A 32 -4.56 2.19 -8.51
CA ASP A 32 -5.09 1.67 -9.77
C ASP A 32 -4.97 2.71 -10.91
N SER A 33 -5.42 2.34 -12.10
CA SER A 33 -5.41 3.23 -13.29
C SER A 33 -6.30 4.46 -13.16
N ASN A 34 -7.24 4.48 -12.20
CA ASN A 34 -8.08 5.63 -11.90
C ASN A 34 -7.47 6.52 -10.80
N GLY A 35 -6.26 6.19 -10.31
CA GLY A 35 -5.59 6.92 -9.25
C GLY A 35 -6.11 6.59 -7.84
N LYS A 36 -6.99 5.60 -7.67
CA LYS A 36 -7.52 5.21 -6.35
C LYS A 36 -6.48 4.40 -5.58
N ILE A 37 -6.30 4.70 -4.29
CA ILE A 37 -5.45 3.88 -3.39
C ILE A 37 -6.14 2.53 -3.18
N VAL A 38 -5.54 1.47 -3.70
CA VAL A 38 -6.06 0.09 -3.58
C VAL A 38 -5.30 -0.73 -2.54
N TYR A 39 -4.07 -0.36 -2.21
CA TYR A 39 -3.29 -1.01 -1.17
C TYR A 39 -2.26 -0.04 -0.58
N THR A 40 -1.99 -0.14 0.71
CA THR A 40 -0.89 0.56 1.38
C THR A 40 -0.03 -0.43 2.14
N GLY A 41 1.27 -0.16 2.23
CA GLY A 41 2.17 -0.98 3.01
C GLY A 41 3.43 -0.23 3.45
N GLU A 42 4.17 -0.85 4.36
CA GLU A 42 5.50 -0.36 4.80
C GLU A 42 6.65 -1.30 4.43
N SER A 43 7.86 -0.77 4.41
CA SER A 43 9.07 -1.59 4.46
C SER A 43 10.28 -0.86 5.01
N LEU A 44 11.23 -1.65 5.52
CA LEU A 44 12.61 -1.23 5.74
C LEU A 44 13.43 -1.14 4.43
N ASN A 45 12.97 -1.82 3.38
CA ASN A 45 13.58 -1.77 2.06
C ASN A 45 12.47 -1.71 1.01
N LEU A 46 12.09 -0.48 0.66
CA LEU A 46 10.98 -0.21 -0.23
C LEU A 46 11.19 -0.83 -1.61
N ARG A 47 12.34 -0.62 -2.26
CA ARG A 47 12.63 -1.22 -3.57
C ARG A 47 12.38 -2.73 -3.60
N LYS A 48 12.91 -3.48 -2.63
CA LYS A 48 12.73 -4.94 -2.55
C LYS A 48 11.28 -5.33 -2.32
N ARG A 49 10.56 -4.62 -1.44
CA ARG A 49 9.15 -4.89 -1.13
C ARG A 49 8.27 -4.63 -2.34
N LEU A 50 8.41 -3.47 -2.98
CA LEU A 50 7.65 -3.08 -4.17
C LEU A 50 7.91 -4.03 -5.32
N THR A 51 9.18 -4.38 -5.58
CA THR A 51 9.54 -5.39 -6.59
C THR A 51 8.85 -6.74 -6.33
N LYS A 52 8.78 -7.18 -5.07
CA LYS A 52 8.07 -8.41 -4.70
C LYS A 52 6.56 -8.32 -4.97
N HIS A 53 5.94 -7.16 -4.74
CA HIS A 53 4.54 -6.94 -5.09
C HIS A 53 4.32 -7.03 -6.60
N MET A 54 5.13 -6.32 -7.39
CA MET A 54 5.00 -6.30 -8.86
C MET A 54 5.28 -7.64 -9.51
N ALA A 55 6.16 -8.44 -8.93
CA ALA A 55 6.43 -9.78 -9.41
C ALA A 55 5.32 -10.79 -9.04
N GLY A 56 4.23 -10.38 -8.40
CA GLY A 56 3.18 -11.30 -7.92
C GLY A 56 3.66 -12.25 -6.80
N LYS A 57 4.81 -11.99 -6.17
CA LYS A 57 5.45 -12.87 -5.19
C LYS A 57 5.07 -12.57 -3.74
N SER A 58 4.21 -11.59 -3.51
CA SER A 58 3.67 -11.25 -2.19
C SER A 58 2.41 -12.05 -1.90
N SER A 59 2.40 -12.86 -0.83
CA SER A 59 1.22 -13.64 -0.42
C SER A 59 -0.04 -12.78 -0.24
N THR A 60 0.12 -11.53 0.21
CA THR A 60 -0.97 -10.57 0.43
C THR A 60 -1.58 -10.07 -0.88
N THR A 61 -0.76 -9.76 -1.89
CA THR A 61 -1.20 -9.04 -3.10
C THR A 61 -1.15 -9.87 -4.38
N LYS A 62 -0.66 -11.12 -4.34
CA LYS A 62 -0.47 -11.98 -5.52
C LYS A 62 -1.71 -12.14 -6.41
N ARG A 63 -2.91 -11.94 -5.88
CA ARG A 63 -4.19 -12.10 -6.60
C ARG A 63 -4.65 -10.83 -7.32
N PHE A 64 -4.08 -9.67 -6.99
CA PHE A 64 -4.51 -8.37 -7.52
C PHE A 64 -3.33 -7.45 -7.85
N TYR A 65 -2.11 -8.01 -7.97
CA TYR A 65 -0.92 -7.20 -8.27
C TYR A 65 -0.98 -6.52 -9.64
N HIS A 66 -1.71 -7.12 -10.59
CA HIS A 66 -1.92 -6.58 -11.94
C HIS A 66 -2.77 -5.30 -11.96
N VAL A 67 -3.46 -4.98 -10.86
CA VAL A 67 -4.24 -3.74 -10.72
C VAL A 67 -3.34 -2.53 -10.47
N PHE A 68 -2.12 -2.75 -9.95
CA PHE A 68 -1.24 -1.66 -9.59
C PHE A 68 -0.73 -0.95 -10.85
N HIS A 69 -1.04 0.34 -10.95
CA HIS A 69 -0.67 1.20 -12.07
C HIS A 69 0.44 2.20 -11.68
N SER A 70 0.34 2.78 -10.49
CA SER A 70 1.37 3.67 -9.94
C SER A 70 1.60 3.44 -8.45
N VAL A 71 2.72 3.95 -7.97
CA VAL A 71 3.09 3.95 -6.56
C VAL A 71 3.50 5.36 -6.11
N ASP A 72 2.94 5.78 -4.98
CA ASP A 72 3.45 6.92 -4.22
C ASP A 72 4.33 6.39 -3.09
N VAL A 73 5.55 6.92 -2.97
CA VAL A 73 6.54 6.51 -1.97
C VAL A 73 6.80 7.66 -1.02
N PHE A 74 6.87 7.32 0.27
CA PHE A 74 7.13 8.23 1.36
C PHE A 74 8.29 7.68 2.18
N TYR A 75 9.48 8.27 2.01
CA TYR A 75 10.64 7.88 2.80
C TYR A 75 10.48 8.41 4.23
N CYS A 76 10.71 7.55 5.21
CA CYS A 76 10.65 7.94 6.61
C CYS A 76 11.50 7.02 7.49
N ASP A 77 11.75 7.49 8.70
CA ASP A 77 12.48 6.72 9.70
C ASP A 77 11.82 5.37 9.95
N ARG A 78 12.68 4.42 10.33
CA ARG A 78 12.28 3.07 10.71
C ARG A 78 11.12 3.10 11.71
N LYS A 79 11.19 3.89 12.77
CA LYS A 79 10.17 3.90 13.83
C LYS A 79 8.78 4.38 13.36
N ASP A 80 8.71 5.26 12.37
CA ASP A 80 7.47 5.96 12.01
C ASP A 80 6.66 5.24 10.93
N ARG A 81 7.30 4.44 10.09
CA ARG A 81 6.67 3.75 8.93
C ARG A 81 5.39 2.98 9.28
N LYS A 82 5.36 2.31 10.43
CA LYS A 82 4.20 1.53 10.90
C LYS A 82 3.06 2.42 11.37
N ILE A 83 3.40 3.56 11.99
CA ILE A 83 2.42 4.56 12.42
C ILE A 83 1.73 5.13 11.17
N TYR A 84 2.51 5.48 10.14
CA TYR A 84 1.97 5.99 8.88
C TYR A 84 1.16 4.95 8.10
N GLU A 85 1.62 3.70 8.02
CA GLU A 85 0.84 2.61 7.41
C GLU A 85 -0.51 2.45 8.11
N MET A 86 -0.51 2.33 9.44
CA MET A 86 -1.72 2.18 10.24
C MET A 86 -2.66 3.37 10.04
N TYR A 87 -2.14 4.58 10.10
CA TYR A 87 -2.92 5.81 9.89
C TYR A 87 -3.53 5.86 8.49
N ALA A 88 -2.75 5.56 7.44
CA ALA A 88 -3.22 5.56 6.06
C ALA A 88 -4.29 4.47 5.81
N ILE A 89 -4.14 3.28 6.41
CA ILE A 89 -5.17 2.23 6.33
C ILE A 89 -6.49 2.73 6.90
N ASN A 90 -6.46 3.39 8.05
CA ASN A 90 -7.67 3.87 8.71
C ASN A 90 -8.25 5.13 8.06
N LEU A 91 -7.41 5.98 7.46
CA LEU A 91 -7.85 7.19 6.76
C LEU A 91 -8.46 6.88 5.38
N TYR A 92 -7.85 5.99 4.61
CA TYR A 92 -8.23 5.73 3.21
C TYR A 92 -8.98 4.42 3.00
N ASN A 93 -8.94 3.50 3.97
CA ASN A 93 -9.55 2.17 3.90
C ASN A 93 -9.34 1.44 2.55
N PRO A 94 -8.10 1.19 2.11
CA PRO A 94 -7.83 0.61 0.80
C PRO A 94 -8.37 -0.82 0.70
N ILE A 95 -9.01 -1.15 -0.42
CA ILE A 95 -9.74 -2.42 -0.62
C ILE A 95 -8.86 -3.67 -0.48
N GLY A 96 -7.55 -3.56 -0.77
CA GLY A 96 -6.58 -4.65 -0.65
C GLY A 96 -6.09 -4.92 0.78
N ASN A 97 -6.24 -3.96 1.71
CA ASN A 97 -5.84 -4.08 3.11
C ASN A 97 -6.96 -4.75 3.92
N VAL A 98 -6.61 -5.82 4.63
CA VAL A 98 -7.56 -6.57 5.50
C VAL A 98 -7.10 -6.66 6.96
N GLU A 99 -6.01 -5.97 7.28
CA GLU A 99 -5.41 -5.87 8.61
C GLU A 99 -5.09 -4.39 8.88
N GLY A 100 -5.01 -4.00 10.16
CA GLY A 100 -4.68 -2.63 10.58
C GLY A 100 -5.86 -1.64 10.58
N ASN A 101 -7.01 -1.98 10.00
CA ASN A 101 -8.19 -1.13 10.14
C ASN A 101 -8.85 -1.35 11.52
N GLU A 102 -9.02 -0.29 12.29
CA GLU A 102 -9.59 -0.27 13.64
C GLU A 102 -11.12 -0.12 13.64
N SER A 103 -11.69 0.35 12.53
CA SER A 103 -13.12 0.69 12.41
C SER A 103 -13.95 -0.40 11.72
N VAL A 104 -13.31 -1.32 10.98
CA VAL A 104 -13.98 -2.35 10.19
C VAL A 104 -13.43 -3.73 10.57
N SER A 105 -14.33 -4.70 10.80
CA SER A 105 -13.91 -6.05 11.17
C SER A 105 -13.10 -6.73 10.07
N LYS A 106 -12.14 -7.57 10.47
CA LYS A 106 -11.33 -8.38 9.54
C LYS A 106 -12.18 -9.27 8.62
N VAL A 107 -13.33 -9.74 9.11
CA VAL A 107 -14.27 -10.56 8.32
C VAL A 107 -14.87 -9.74 7.18
N GLU A 108 -15.35 -8.55 7.49
CA GLU A 108 -15.94 -7.64 6.52
C GLU A 108 -14.92 -7.17 5.48
N LEU A 109 -13.70 -6.81 5.90
CA LEU A 109 -12.63 -6.43 4.97
C LEU A 109 -12.24 -7.56 4.02
N LYS A 110 -12.15 -8.80 4.53
CA LYS A 110 -11.89 -9.97 3.69
C LYS A 110 -12.98 -10.15 2.66
N LYS A 111 -14.26 -10.07 3.07
CA LYS A 111 -15.40 -10.19 2.15
C LYS A 111 -15.33 -9.14 1.05
N ARG A 112 -15.17 -7.86 1.40
CA ARG A 112 -15.03 -6.76 0.43
C ARG A 112 -13.91 -6.99 -0.57
N ARG A 113 -12.73 -7.42 -0.09
CA ARG A 113 -11.59 -7.71 -0.96
C ARG A 113 -11.86 -8.89 -1.88
N GLU A 114 -12.50 -9.96 -1.39
CA GLU A 114 -12.84 -11.11 -2.23
C GLU A 114 -13.88 -10.75 -3.30
N ASP A 115 -14.91 -10.00 -2.94
CA ASP A 115 -15.93 -9.52 -3.88
C ASP A 115 -15.29 -8.61 -4.95
N TRP A 116 -14.38 -7.71 -4.54
CA TRP A 116 -13.61 -6.87 -5.44
C TRP A 116 -12.71 -7.69 -6.36
N ILE A 117 -11.94 -8.66 -5.84
CA ILE A 117 -11.07 -9.52 -6.66
C ILE A 117 -11.87 -10.30 -7.71
N ARG A 118 -13.10 -10.70 -7.40
CA ARG A 118 -13.99 -11.39 -8.36
C ARG A 118 -14.52 -10.48 -9.47
N SER A 119 -14.46 -9.16 -9.30
CA SER A 119 -14.88 -8.19 -10.31
C SER A 119 -13.72 -7.54 -11.07
N LEU A 120 -12.47 -7.97 -10.82
CA LEU A 120 -11.27 -7.53 -11.55
C LEU A 120 -11.15 -8.19 -12.92
#